data_AF-A0A7K0R904-F1
#
_entry.id   AF-A0A7K0R904-F1
#
_cell.length_a   1.000
_cell.length_b   1.000
_cell.length_c   1.000
_cell.angle_alpha   90.00
_cell.angle_beta   90.00
_cell.angle_gamma   90.00
#
_symmetry.space_group_name_H-M   'P 1'
#
loop_
_entity.id
_entity.type
_entity.pdbx_description
1 polymer ?
#
loop_
_entity_poly.entity_id
_entity_poly.type
_entity_poly.pdbx_seq_one_letter_code
_entity_poly.pdbx_strand_id
1 'polypeptide(L)' 'IIDDILDVTGTDAGLGKPRGSDERHGKRTYVTEFGLEGAKALALASREQARAALACAVPQGAPELERITDFIAMRQS' A
#
# COMPACT_ATOMS: atom_id res chain seq x y z
N ILE A 1 -3.01 3.68 -0.94
CA ILE A 1 -3.13 2.38 -1.65
C ILE A 1 -3.14 1.21 -0.66
N ILE A 2 -2.02 0.88 0.01
CA ILE A 2 -2.00 -0.26 0.95
C ILE A 2 -2.97 -0.05 2.12
N ASP A 3 -3.05 1.17 2.66
CA ASP A 3 -4.02 1.48 3.72
C ASP A 3 -5.46 1.28 3.25
N ASP A 4 -5.80 1.74 2.05
CA ASP A 4 -7.10 1.54 1.40
C ASP A 4 -7.41 0.05 1.21
N ILE A 5 -6.43 -0.77 0.84
CA ILE A 5 -6.57 -2.23 0.72
C ILE A 5 -6.86 -2.83 2.10
N LEU A 6 -6.08 -2.44 3.10
CA LEU A 6 -6.23 -2.95 4.46
C LEU A 6 -7.55 -2.53 5.10
N ASP A 7 -8.09 -1.33 4.80
CA ASP A 7 -9.42 -0.93 5.26
C ASP A 7 -10.51 -1.89 4.80
N VAL A 8 -10.31 -2.63 3.70
CA VAL A 8 -11.29 -3.59 3.17
C VAL A 8 -10.95 -5.05 3.51
N THR A 9 -9.67 -5.42 3.51
CA THR A 9 -9.22 -6.82 3.72
C THR A 9 -8.80 -7.14 5.14
N GLY A 10 -8.47 -6.12 5.94
CA GLY A 10 -7.94 -6.26 7.28
C GLY A 10 -8.98 -6.65 8.33
N THR A 11 -8.50 -6.84 9.56
CA THR A 11 -9.34 -7.04 10.74
C THR A 11 -9.37 -5.75 11.57
N ASP A 12 -10.48 -5.51 12.27
CA ASP A 12 -10.63 -4.34 13.14
C ASP A 12 -9.52 -4.26 14.20
N ALA A 13 -9.13 -5.43 14.75
CA ALA A 13 -8.04 -5.54 15.72
C ALA A 13 -6.68 -5.18 15.12
N GLY A 14 -6.42 -5.54 13.86
CA GLY A 14 -5.19 -5.20 13.16
C GLY A 14 -5.10 -3.73 12.76
N LEU A 15 -6.24 -3.11 12.45
CA LEU A 15 -6.29 -1.71 11.98
C LEU A 15 -6.42 -0.69 13.11
N GLY A 16 -6.81 -1.12 14.32
CA GLY A 16 -7.14 -0.20 15.43
C GLY A 16 -8.40 0.66 15.17
N LYS A 17 -9.11 0.40 14.07
CA LYS A 17 -10.38 1.02 13.66
C LYS A 17 -11.24 -0.04 12.95
N PRO A 18 -12.58 0.10 12.92
CA PRO A 18 -13.41 -0.86 12.20
C PRO A 18 -13.18 -0.76 10.69
N ARG A 19 -12.99 -1.90 10.02
CA ARG A 19 -12.86 -2.02 8.56
C ARG A 19 -14.05 -1.40 7.82
N GLY A 20 -13.83 -0.98 6.58
CA GLY A 20 -14.81 -0.24 5.76
C GLY A 20 -15.08 1.16 6.33
N SER A 21 -14.14 1.71 7.11
CA SER A 21 -14.30 3.05 7.67
C SER A 21 -14.35 4.10 6.55
N ASP A 22 -13.61 3.89 5.47
CA ASP A 22 -13.54 4.87 4.39
C ASP A 22 -14.79 4.83 3.52
N GLU A 23 -15.34 3.63 3.25
CA GLU A 23 -16.62 3.46 2.54
C GLU A 23 -17.78 4.08 3.33
N ARG A 24 -17.85 3.86 4.65
CA ARG A 24 -18.90 4.45 5.51
C ARG A 24 -18.92 5.99 5.50
N HIS A 25 -17.78 6.63 5.21
CA HIS A 25 -17.68 8.08 5.10
C HIS A 25 -17.76 8.59 3.65
N GLY A 26 -18.07 7.72 2.68
CA GLY A 26 -18.18 8.09 1.28
C GLY A 26 -16.86 8.59 0.67
N LYS A 27 -15.72 8.17 1.20
CA LYS A 27 -14.41 8.58 0.69
C LYS A 27 -14.11 7.88 -0.62
N ARG A 28 -13.52 8.62 -1.56
CA ARG A 28 -12.94 8.05 -2.78
C ARG A 28 -11.54 7.54 -2.46
N THR A 29 -11.35 6.23 -2.52
CA THR A 29 -10.10 5.50 -2.25
C THR A 29 -9.64 4.75 -3.51
N TYR A 30 -8.43 4.20 -3.47
CA TYR A 30 -7.93 3.35 -4.56
C TYR A 30 -8.79 2.10 -4.77
N VAL A 31 -9.35 1.52 -3.70
CA VAL A 31 -10.22 0.35 -3.80
C VAL A 31 -11.58 0.72 -4.39
N THR A 32 -12.16 1.87 -4.03
CA THR A 32 -13.44 2.30 -4.62
C THR A 32 -13.30 2.70 -6.09
N GLU A 33 -12.14 3.22 -6.49
CA GLU A 33 -11.91 3.69 -7.86
C GLU A 33 -11.53 2.54 -8.82
N PHE A 34 -10.66 1.62 -8.39
CA PHE A 34 -10.05 0.61 -9.25
C PHE A 34 -10.43 -0.82 -8.88
N GLY A 35 -11.25 -1.01 -7.84
CA GLY A 35 -11.49 -2.31 -7.22
C GLY A 35 -10.28 -2.81 -6.42
N LEU A 36 -10.48 -3.88 -5.64
CA LEU A 36 -9.44 -4.45 -4.79
C LEU A 36 -8.23 -4.93 -5.59
N GLU A 37 -8.46 -5.69 -6.67
CA GLU A 37 -7.38 -6.22 -7.50
C GLU A 37 -6.64 -5.11 -8.26
N GLY A 38 -7.35 -4.09 -8.74
CA GLY A 38 -6.73 -2.91 -9.35
C GLY A 38 -5.87 -2.13 -8.35
N ALA A 39 -6.35 -1.94 -7.12
CA ALA A 39 -5.57 -1.31 -6.06
C ALA A 39 -4.30 -2.13 -5.72
N LYS A 40 -4.38 -3.47 -5.66
CA LYS A 40 -3.21 -4.34 -5.45
C LYS A 40 -2.19 -4.22 -6.58
N ALA A 41 -2.64 -4.19 -7.83
CA ALA A 41 -1.77 -4.01 -8.99
C ALA A 41 -1.05 -2.65 -8.95
N LEU A 42 -1.77 -1.57 -8.59
CA LEU A 42 -1.20 -0.24 -8.43
C LEU A 42 -0.19 -0.17 -7.28
N ALA A 43 -0.45 -0.86 -6.15
CA ALA A 43 0.49 -0.95 -5.05
C ALA A 43 1.80 -1.64 -5.48
N LEU A 44 1.72 -2.73 -6.24
CA LEU A 44 2.89 -3.43 -6.76
C LEU A 44 3.67 -2.56 -7.76
N ALA A 45 2.98 -1.88 -8.67
CA ALA A 45 3.60 -0.96 -9.62
C ALA A 45 4.31 0.20 -8.89
N SER A 46 3.68 0.76 -7.85
CA SER A 46 4.28 1.81 -7.03
C SER A 46 5.54 1.34 -6.29
N ARG A 47 5.54 0.10 -5.78
CA ARG A 47 6.73 -0.51 -5.16
C ARG A 47 7.88 -0.64 -6.15
N GLU A 48 7.59 -1.09 -7.37
CA GLU A 48 8.59 -1.25 -8.42
C GLU A 48 9.17 0.11 -8.86
N GLN A 49 8.32 1.12 -9.02
CA GLN A 49 8.75 2.49 -9.32
C GLN A 49 9.67 3.04 -8.23
N ALA A 50 9.35 2.82 -6.95
CA ALA A 50 10.19 3.23 -5.83
C ALA A 50 11.55 2.50 -5.84
N ARG A 51 11.56 1.18 -6.08
CA ARG A 51 12.80 0.39 -6.23
C ARG A 51 13.67 0.90 -7.37
N ALA A 52 13.08 1.17 -8.53
CA ALA A 52 13.79 1.71 -9.69
C ALA A 52 14.37 3.11 -9.42
N ALA A 53 13.61 3.98 -8.74
CA ALA A 53 14.08 5.30 -8.34
C ALA A 53 15.26 5.21 -7.36
N LEU A 54 15.21 4.30 -6.37
CA LEU A 54 16.32 4.07 -5.45
C LEU A 54 17.57 3.55 -6.16
N ALA A 55 17.42 2.60 -7.09
CA ALA A 55 18.54 2.08 -7.87
C ALA A 55 19.20 3.16 -8.74
N CYS A 56 18.42 4.11 -9.27
CA CYS A 56 18.93 5.24 -10.03
C CYS A 56 19.62 6.29 -9.14
N ALA A 57 19.02 6.62 -8.00
CA ALA A 57 19.52 7.67 -7.11
C ALA A 57 20.73 7.23 -6.28
N VAL A 58 20.79 5.95 -5.89
CA VAL A 58 21.85 5.38 -5.06
C VAL A 58 22.34 4.06 -5.68
N PRO A 59 23.20 4.11 -6.70
CA PRO A 59 23.65 2.90 -7.42
C PRO A 59 24.41 1.89 -6.53
N GLN A 60 24.95 2.34 -5.40
CA GLN A 60 25.62 1.49 -4.41
C GLN A 60 24.64 0.76 -3.48
N GLY A 61 23.33 1.02 -3.62
CA GLY A 61 22.26 0.45 -2.81
C GLY A 61 21.80 1.35 -1.66
N ALA A 62 20.53 1.25 -1.31
CA ALA A 62 19.92 1.97 -0.21
C ALA A 62 19.13 1.00 0.69
N PRO A 63 19.83 0.10 1.42
CA PRO A 63 19.22 -1.07 2.03
C PRO A 63 18.12 -0.75 3.05
N GLU A 64 18.23 0.33 3.84
CA GLU A 64 17.15 0.74 4.72
C GLU A 64 15.91 1.21 3.96
N LEU A 65 16.10 2.01 2.91
CA LEU A 65 14.98 2.56 2.11
C LEU A 65 14.30 1.48 1.28
N GLU A 66 15.06 0.54 0.74
CA GLU A 66 14.53 -0.64 0.06
C GLU A 66 13.68 -1.49 1.01
N ARG A 67 14.17 -1.72 2.24
CA ARG A 67 13.44 -2.47 3.26
C ARG A 67 12.14 -1.77 3.66
N ILE A 68 12.17 -0.46 3.84
CA ILE A 68 10.96 0.33 4.14
C ILE A 68 9.97 0.27 2.97
N THR A 69 10.46 0.36 1.73
CA THR A 69 9.63 0.28 0.52
C THR A 69 8.91 -1.07 0.44
N ASP A 70 9.64 -2.18 0.64
CA ASP A 70 9.06 -3.51 0.62
C ASP A 70 8.13 -3.73 1.83
N PHE A 71 8.49 -3.25 3.02
CA PHE A 71 7.63 -3.32 4.22
C PHE A 71 6.28 -2.63 4.01
N ILE A 72 6.29 -1.39 3.52
CA ILE A 72 5.06 -0.63 3.27
C ILE A 72 4.16 -1.37 2.28
N ALA A 73 4.74 -1.95 1.22
CA ALA A 73 3.99 -2.63 0.17
C ALA A 73 3.48 -4.03 0.56
N MET A 74 4.11 -4.70 1.54
CA MET A 74 3.82 -6.09 1.92
C MET A 74 3.17 -6.24 3.30
N ARG A 75 2.98 -5.16 4.06
CA ARG A 75 2.36 -5.24 5.39
C ARG A 75 0.93 -5.80 5.32
N GLN A 76 0.56 -6.60 6.33
CA GLN A 76 -0.74 -7.26 6.42
C GLN A 76 -1.69 -6.68 7.49
N SER A 77 -1.19 -5.73 8.28
CA SER A 77 -1.92 -5.00 9.33
C SER A 77 -1.28 -3.63 9.53
#